data_AF-A0A362WZE0-F1
#
_entry.id   AF-A0A362WZE0-F1
#
_cell.length_a   1.000
_cell.length_b   1.000
_cell.length_c   1.000
_cell.angle_alpha   90.00
_cell.angle_beta   90.00
_cell.angle_gamma   90.00
#
_symmetry.space_group_name_H-M   'P 1'
#
loop_
_entity.id
_entity.type
_entity.pdbx_description
1 polymer ?
#
loop_
_entity_poly.entity_id
_entity_poly.type
_entity_poly.pdbx_seq_one_letter_code
_entity_poly.pdbx_strand_id
1 'polypeptide(L)'
;MKYNNVFADEISIGKNTIIEDSAIIRGLNGNAKRIYIGDNCYIGKDVQIICDDFSIGDYSKLHHHTNVHGYLPCRIGHNAWIGQYTIIDSVGGTTIGNNCGIGAHSQIWSHVKYGDTLEGCRFLSEKEMIIGNDVWFVGHCIVSPITAQDKSMALVGSVVTKDMNYNEIYAGSPAKSISEKIGHQFVEVSVEDKYVKMMGFLKTWDNTAKSIKIVKDVSEIDIENTEVSFFNVSNRTYTKRGSTQEVDFMKFLLPDKAKFVPINL
;
A
#
# COMPACT_ATOMS: atom_id res chain seq x y z
N MET A 1 23.14 -6.62 3.92
CA MET A 1 23.06 -7.38 2.65
C MET A 1 23.25 -6.37 1.53
N LYS A 2 24.16 -6.58 0.58
CA LYS A 2 24.34 -5.67 -0.56
C LYS A 2 23.46 -6.18 -1.69
N TYR A 3 22.46 -5.40 -2.10
CA TYR A 3 21.55 -5.76 -3.18
C TYR A 3 22.21 -5.39 -4.50
N ASN A 4 22.50 -6.37 -5.35
CA ASN A 4 23.17 -6.14 -6.64
C ASN A 4 22.19 -5.67 -7.74
N ASN A 5 20.91 -5.61 -7.41
CA ASN A 5 19.80 -5.32 -8.31
C ASN A 5 19.00 -4.06 -7.89
N VAL A 6 19.56 -3.27 -6.96
CA VAL A 6 19.04 -1.97 -6.53
C VAL A 6 20.09 -0.91 -6.79
N PHE A 7 19.78 0.04 -7.67
CA PHE A 7 20.68 1.07 -8.15
C PHE A 7 20.15 2.45 -7.75
N ALA A 8 20.69 3.02 -6.68
CA ALA A 8 20.33 4.37 -6.23
C ALA A 8 21.46 5.05 -5.48
N ASP A 9 21.41 6.39 -5.45
CA ASP A 9 22.35 7.23 -4.69
C ASP A 9 22.05 7.16 -3.19
N GLU A 10 20.76 7.15 -2.82
CA GLU A 10 20.29 6.90 -1.46
C GLU A 10 19.43 5.63 -1.39
N ILE A 11 19.87 4.64 -0.59
CA ILE A 11 19.17 3.37 -0.40
C ILE A 11 18.88 3.15 1.08
N SER A 12 17.61 2.93 1.41
CA SER A 12 17.16 2.45 2.71
C SER A 12 16.27 1.23 2.52
N ILE A 13 16.70 0.09 3.06
CA ILE A 13 15.96 -1.18 2.99
C ILE A 13 15.82 -1.74 4.39
N GLY A 14 14.56 -1.94 4.78
CA GLY A 14 14.18 -2.39 6.10
C GLY A 14 14.59 -3.81 6.44
N LYS A 15 14.48 -4.14 7.72
CA LYS A 15 14.75 -5.49 8.26
C LYS A 15 13.72 -6.48 7.72
N ASN A 16 14.16 -7.72 7.53
CA ASN A 16 13.32 -8.85 7.08
C ASN A 16 12.64 -8.63 5.71
N THR A 17 13.11 -7.64 4.96
CA THR A 17 12.64 -7.38 3.59
C THR A 17 13.34 -8.32 2.63
N ILE A 18 12.56 -8.89 1.72
CA ILE A 18 13.02 -9.80 0.68
C ILE A 18 12.84 -9.09 -0.66
N ILE A 19 13.93 -9.02 -1.42
CA ILE A 19 13.94 -8.57 -2.81
C ILE A 19 14.50 -9.73 -3.62
N GLU A 20 13.68 -10.32 -4.49
CA GLU A 20 14.10 -11.43 -5.34
C GLU A 20 15.20 -10.98 -6.32
N ASP A 21 16.16 -11.86 -6.60
CA ASP A 21 17.36 -11.52 -7.39
C ASP A 21 17.04 -11.00 -8.80
N SER A 22 15.90 -11.43 -9.38
CA SER A 22 15.47 -10.98 -10.71
C SER A 22 14.68 -9.67 -10.72
N ALA A 23 14.31 -9.13 -9.56
CA ALA A 23 13.75 -7.79 -9.48
C ALA A 23 14.81 -6.76 -9.88
N ILE A 24 14.40 -5.65 -10.50
CA ILE A 24 15.32 -4.57 -10.90
C ILE A 24 14.74 -3.24 -10.40
N ILE A 25 15.53 -2.52 -9.61
CA ILE A 25 15.15 -1.22 -9.03
C ILE A 25 16.21 -0.19 -9.42
N ARG A 26 15.82 0.84 -10.18
CA ARG A 26 16.75 1.86 -10.70
C ARG A 26 16.05 3.18 -11.04
N GLY A 27 16.83 4.21 -11.32
CA GLY A 27 16.34 5.47 -11.89
C GLY A 27 16.13 5.35 -13.40
N LEU A 28 15.59 6.40 -14.01
CA LEU A 28 15.28 6.38 -15.45
C LEU A 28 16.56 6.24 -16.28
N ASN A 29 17.59 7.02 -15.93
CA ASN A 29 18.84 7.17 -16.67
C ASN A 29 20.06 6.65 -15.89
N GLY A 30 19.87 5.66 -15.01
CA GLY A 30 20.94 5.10 -14.18
C GLY A 30 20.46 4.86 -12.76
N ASN A 31 21.20 5.37 -11.77
CA ASN A 31 20.79 5.31 -10.37
C ASN A 31 19.51 6.12 -10.14
N ALA A 32 18.62 5.59 -9.30
CA ALA A 32 17.58 6.40 -8.68
C ALA A 32 18.21 7.39 -7.70
N LYS A 33 17.56 8.52 -7.46
CA LYS A 33 18.00 9.47 -6.44
C LYS A 33 17.77 8.88 -5.04
N ARG A 34 16.58 8.33 -4.79
CA ARG A 34 16.21 7.73 -3.51
C ARG A 34 15.33 6.50 -3.66
N ILE A 35 15.71 5.42 -3.00
CA ILE A 35 14.90 4.21 -2.83
C ILE A 35 14.71 3.95 -1.33
N TYR A 36 13.45 3.89 -0.90
CA TYR A 36 13.06 3.49 0.45
C TYR A 36 12.14 2.27 0.40
N ILE A 37 12.49 1.21 1.11
CA ILE A 37 11.65 0.01 1.28
C ILE A 37 11.61 -0.29 2.78
N GLY A 38 10.42 -0.28 3.37
CA GLY A 38 10.20 -0.53 4.79
C GLY A 38 10.55 -1.94 5.24
N ASP A 39 10.29 -2.25 6.51
CA ASP A 39 10.54 -3.57 7.10
C ASP A 39 9.51 -4.60 6.64
N ASN A 40 9.91 -5.87 6.60
CA ASN A 40 9.05 -7.02 6.29
C ASN A 40 8.34 -6.91 4.94
N CYS A 41 8.93 -6.20 3.98
CA CYS A 41 8.39 -6.09 2.63
C CYS A 41 8.77 -7.30 1.77
N TYR A 42 7.99 -7.54 0.72
CA TYR A 42 8.31 -8.53 -0.32
C TYR A 42 8.28 -7.87 -1.69
N ILE A 43 9.40 -7.94 -2.41
CA ILE A 43 9.51 -7.55 -3.82
C ILE A 43 9.76 -8.81 -4.62
N GLY A 44 8.75 -9.23 -5.37
CA GLY A 44 8.72 -10.50 -6.08
C GLY A 44 9.62 -10.55 -7.32
N LYS A 45 9.69 -11.75 -7.90
CA LYS A 45 10.46 -12.01 -9.12
C LYS A 45 10.01 -11.12 -10.28
N ASP A 46 10.99 -10.66 -11.04
CA ASP A 46 10.79 -9.87 -12.27
C ASP A 46 9.97 -8.60 -12.06
N VAL A 47 9.93 -8.10 -10.82
CA VAL A 47 9.42 -6.76 -10.52
C VAL A 47 10.39 -5.73 -11.09
N GLN A 48 9.85 -4.72 -11.75
CA GLN A 48 10.63 -3.59 -12.26
C GLN A 48 10.17 -2.31 -11.60
N ILE A 49 11.10 -1.58 -10.98
CA ILE A 49 10.88 -0.25 -10.44
C ILE A 49 11.86 0.68 -11.15
N ILE A 50 11.34 1.53 -12.04
CA ILE A 50 12.10 2.48 -12.84
C ILE A 50 11.60 3.89 -12.48
N CYS A 51 12.08 4.40 -11.35
CA CYS A 51 11.66 5.68 -10.80
C CYS A 51 12.82 6.32 -10.03
N ASP A 52 13.04 7.62 -10.22
CA ASP A 52 14.13 8.33 -9.54
C ASP A 52 13.87 8.50 -8.03
N ASP A 53 12.61 8.48 -7.60
CA ASP A 53 12.21 8.57 -6.21
C ASP A 53 11.07 7.59 -5.93
N PHE A 54 11.39 6.49 -5.25
CA PHE A 54 10.43 5.46 -4.88
C PHE A 54 10.45 5.19 -3.37
N SER A 55 9.27 5.09 -2.77
CA SER A 55 9.13 4.64 -1.38
C SER A 55 7.97 3.67 -1.22
N ILE A 56 8.18 2.58 -0.47
CA ILE A 56 7.12 1.66 -0.03
C ILE A 56 7.25 1.36 1.47
N GLY A 57 6.15 1.47 2.21
CA GLY A 57 6.11 1.27 3.66
C GLY A 57 6.10 -0.19 4.10
N ASP A 58 6.38 -0.41 5.40
CA ASP A 58 6.42 -1.72 6.06
C ASP A 58 5.29 -2.69 5.66
N TYR A 59 5.60 -3.99 5.69
CA TYR A 59 4.69 -5.11 5.43
C TYR A 59 3.99 -5.09 4.07
N SER A 60 4.49 -4.30 3.13
CA SER A 60 3.94 -4.22 1.78
C SER A 60 4.52 -5.29 0.86
N LYS A 61 3.74 -5.65 -0.16
CA LYS A 61 4.09 -6.68 -1.13
C LYS A 61 3.88 -6.19 -2.55
N LEU A 62 4.95 -6.17 -3.34
CA LEU A 62 4.90 -6.11 -4.80
C LEU A 62 5.07 -7.52 -5.33
N HIS A 63 3.99 -8.11 -5.86
CA HIS A 63 4.05 -9.46 -6.41
C HIS A 63 4.72 -9.49 -7.78
N HIS A 64 5.08 -10.69 -8.21
CA HIS A 64 5.85 -10.98 -9.42
C HIS A 64 5.37 -10.21 -10.65
N HIS A 65 6.31 -9.80 -11.50
CA HIS A 65 6.03 -9.11 -12.77
C HIS A 65 5.28 -7.77 -12.64
N THR A 66 5.22 -7.17 -11.44
CA THR A 66 4.70 -5.80 -11.28
C THR A 66 5.69 -4.80 -11.86
N ASN A 67 5.18 -3.79 -12.55
CA ASN A 67 5.97 -2.70 -13.11
C ASN A 67 5.56 -1.36 -12.46
N VAL A 68 6.55 -0.64 -11.94
CA VAL A 68 6.40 0.73 -11.43
C VAL A 68 7.34 1.61 -12.24
N HIS A 69 6.83 2.67 -12.88
CA HIS A 69 7.66 3.53 -13.72
C HIS A 69 7.23 5.00 -13.66
N GLY A 70 8.17 5.93 -13.85
CA GLY A 70 7.86 7.36 -13.98
C GLY A 70 8.94 8.26 -13.40
N TYR A 71 9.03 9.49 -13.88
CA TYR A 71 10.04 10.46 -13.41
C TYR A 71 9.59 11.31 -12.22
N LEU A 72 8.30 11.34 -11.91
CA LEU A 72 7.81 11.93 -10.66
C LEU A 72 7.71 10.86 -9.56
N PRO A 73 7.80 11.25 -8.28
CA PRO A 73 7.88 10.30 -7.18
C PRO A 73 6.69 9.34 -7.10
N CYS A 74 6.98 8.06 -6.83
CA CYS A 74 5.98 7.05 -6.51
C CYS A 74 6.07 6.68 -5.02
N ARG A 75 5.01 6.98 -4.26
CA ARG A 75 4.95 6.77 -2.81
C ARG A 75 3.84 5.81 -2.47
N ILE A 76 4.18 4.71 -1.81
CA ILE A 76 3.25 3.66 -1.38
C ILE A 76 3.35 3.52 0.14
N GLY A 77 2.21 3.56 0.83
CA GLY A 77 2.13 3.43 2.28
C GLY A 77 2.48 2.03 2.80
N HIS A 78 2.09 1.77 4.04
CA HIS A 78 2.27 0.50 4.73
C HIS A 78 1.19 -0.51 4.34
N ASN A 79 1.47 -1.81 4.53
CA ASN A 79 0.53 -2.91 4.33
C ASN A 79 -0.10 -2.96 2.92
N ALA A 80 0.57 -2.42 1.91
CA ALA A 80 0.07 -2.44 0.55
C ALA A 80 0.18 -3.85 -0.04
N TRP A 81 -0.84 -4.29 -0.76
CA TRP A 81 -0.80 -5.53 -1.53
C TRP A 81 -0.97 -5.20 -3.00
N ILE A 82 0.07 -5.39 -3.80
CA ILE A 82 0.07 -5.11 -5.24
C ILE A 82 0.25 -6.43 -5.99
N GLY A 83 -0.81 -6.89 -6.62
CA GLY A 83 -0.89 -8.18 -7.31
C GLY A 83 -0.03 -8.24 -8.57
N GLN A 84 0.21 -9.46 -9.04
CA GLN A 84 1.08 -9.74 -10.19
C GLN A 84 0.63 -8.98 -11.43
N TYR A 85 1.59 -8.64 -12.29
CA TYR A 85 1.34 -7.94 -13.56
C TYR A 85 0.62 -6.59 -13.44
N THR A 86 0.66 -5.97 -12.26
CA THR A 86 0.13 -4.61 -12.07
C THR A 86 1.10 -3.61 -12.70
N ILE A 87 0.55 -2.56 -13.31
CA ILE A 87 1.30 -1.39 -13.77
C ILE A 87 0.95 -0.21 -12.87
N ILE A 88 1.96 0.45 -12.32
CA ILE A 88 1.84 1.71 -11.60
C ILE A 88 2.67 2.75 -12.34
N ASP A 89 1.99 3.68 -12.98
CA ASP A 89 2.59 4.76 -13.73
C ASP A 89 2.59 6.04 -12.88
N SER A 90 3.79 6.57 -12.66
CA SER A 90 4.12 7.76 -11.87
C SER A 90 4.78 8.85 -12.73
N VAL A 91 4.46 8.92 -14.02
CA VAL A 91 4.86 10.06 -14.88
C VAL A 91 4.25 11.36 -14.38
N GLY A 92 2.95 11.37 -14.03
CA GLY A 92 2.28 12.50 -13.36
C GLY A 92 2.39 12.49 -11.84
N GLY A 93 3.14 11.56 -11.26
CA GLY A 93 3.24 11.32 -9.81
C GLY A 93 2.16 10.35 -9.32
N THR A 94 2.49 9.56 -8.30
CA THR A 94 1.53 8.62 -7.68
C THR A 94 1.75 8.51 -6.19
N THR A 95 0.68 8.74 -5.43
CA THR A 95 0.63 8.55 -3.98
C THR A 95 -0.45 7.52 -3.65
N ILE A 96 -0.06 6.45 -2.97
CA ILE A 96 -0.92 5.37 -2.47
C ILE A 96 -0.81 5.33 -0.96
N GLY A 97 -1.95 5.45 -0.27
CA GLY A 97 -2.04 5.42 1.19
C GLY A 97 -1.74 4.05 1.80
N ASN A 98 -2.06 3.93 3.08
CA ASN A 98 -1.85 2.70 3.83
C ASN A 98 -2.95 1.69 3.56
N ASN A 99 -2.63 0.40 3.72
CA ASN A 99 -3.57 -0.71 3.74
C ASN A 99 -4.30 -0.94 2.41
N CYS A 100 -3.76 -0.43 1.31
CA CYS A 100 -4.38 -0.52 0.00
C CYS A 100 -4.17 -1.89 -0.64
N GLY A 101 -5.19 -2.34 -1.37
CA GLY A 101 -5.10 -3.50 -2.25
C GLY A 101 -5.20 -3.07 -3.71
N ILE A 102 -4.23 -3.45 -4.53
CA ILE A 102 -4.29 -3.33 -5.98
C ILE A 102 -4.19 -4.74 -6.57
N GLY A 103 -5.31 -5.23 -7.06
CA GLY A 103 -5.49 -6.54 -7.63
C GLY A 103 -4.57 -6.82 -8.81
N ALA A 104 -4.24 -8.09 -9.02
CA ALA A 104 -3.44 -8.52 -10.17
C ALA A 104 -4.01 -7.98 -11.50
N HIS A 105 -3.10 -7.73 -12.46
CA HIS A 105 -3.41 -7.18 -13.78
C HIS A 105 -4.09 -5.81 -13.80
N SER A 106 -4.05 -5.06 -12.69
CA SER A 106 -4.57 -3.69 -12.67
C SER A 106 -3.57 -2.71 -13.29
N GLN A 107 -4.07 -1.57 -13.77
CA GLN A 107 -3.25 -0.51 -14.36
C GLN A 107 -3.67 0.83 -13.75
N ILE A 108 -2.70 1.51 -13.15
CA ILE A 108 -2.89 2.79 -12.47
C ILE A 108 -2.11 3.84 -13.25
N TRP A 109 -2.83 4.71 -13.97
CA TRP A 109 -2.24 5.71 -14.87
C TRP A 109 -2.24 7.12 -14.28
N SER A 110 -1.15 7.87 -14.49
CA SER A 110 -0.99 9.28 -14.12
C SER A 110 -0.71 10.19 -15.34
N HIS A 111 -0.61 9.64 -16.55
CA HIS A 111 -0.41 10.45 -17.77
C HIS A 111 -1.13 9.92 -19.01
N VAL A 112 -1.23 10.78 -20.02
CA VAL A 112 -1.56 10.45 -21.41
C VAL A 112 -0.60 11.22 -22.31
N LYS A 113 0.27 10.50 -23.02
CA LYS A 113 1.29 11.09 -23.90
C LYS A 113 1.67 10.14 -25.02
N TYR A 114 1.29 10.46 -26.25
CA TYR A 114 1.73 9.72 -27.45
C TYR A 114 1.52 10.52 -28.74
N GLY A 115 0.35 11.13 -28.91
CA GLY A 115 -0.05 11.71 -30.19
C GLY A 115 0.77 12.92 -30.63
N ASP A 116 0.74 13.18 -31.94
CA ASP A 116 1.54 14.22 -32.58
C ASP A 116 0.88 15.61 -32.45
N THR A 117 1.49 16.49 -31.67
CA THR A 117 1.02 17.86 -31.49
C THR A 117 1.22 18.73 -32.73
N LEU A 118 2.14 18.37 -33.64
CA LEU A 118 2.30 19.03 -34.93
C LEU A 118 1.04 18.84 -35.81
N GLU A 119 0.44 17.65 -35.72
CA GLU A 119 -0.83 17.30 -36.38
C GLU A 119 -2.07 17.71 -35.54
N GLY A 120 -1.88 18.52 -34.48
CA GLY A 120 -2.98 19.05 -33.66
C GLY A 120 -3.49 18.10 -32.58
N CYS A 121 -2.75 17.04 -32.20
CA CYS A 121 -3.13 16.21 -31.05
C CYS A 121 -3.21 17.06 -29.77
N ARG A 122 -4.36 17.01 -29.10
CA ARG A 122 -4.60 17.69 -27.82
C ARG A 122 -4.45 16.81 -26.58
N PHE A 123 -4.04 15.56 -26.75
CA PHE A 123 -3.92 14.57 -25.68
C PHE A 123 -2.47 14.50 -25.17
N LEU A 124 -2.13 15.50 -24.37
CA LEU A 124 -0.87 15.59 -23.61
C LEU A 124 -1.23 16.07 -22.21
N SER A 125 -1.21 15.17 -21.23
CA SER A 125 -1.58 15.51 -19.85
C SER A 125 -0.88 14.61 -18.85
N GLU A 126 -0.48 15.22 -17.75
CA GLU A 126 0.05 14.58 -16.55
C GLU A 126 -0.79 15.07 -15.38
N LYS A 127 -1.35 14.15 -14.61
CA LYS A 127 -2.16 14.45 -13.44
C LYS A 127 -1.80 13.45 -12.35
N GLU A 128 -1.59 13.96 -11.15
CA GLU A 128 -1.25 13.12 -10.00
C GLU A 128 -2.35 12.09 -9.72
N MET A 129 -1.93 10.84 -9.51
CA MET A 129 -2.77 9.78 -8.97
C MET A 129 -2.72 9.83 -7.44
N ILE A 130 -3.87 10.02 -6.79
CA ILE A 130 -3.97 10.09 -5.33
C ILE A 130 -4.92 8.99 -4.86
N ILE A 131 -4.39 8.00 -4.16
CA ILE A 131 -5.13 6.89 -3.57
C ILE A 131 -5.02 7.00 -2.05
N GLY A 132 -6.16 7.16 -1.36
CA GLY A 132 -6.25 7.25 0.09
C GLY A 132 -5.94 5.93 0.82
N ASN A 133 -6.29 5.86 2.10
CA ASN A 133 -6.10 4.66 2.92
C ASN A 133 -7.22 3.63 2.73
N ASP A 134 -6.90 2.35 2.91
CA ASP A 134 -7.85 1.23 2.82
C ASP A 134 -8.62 1.17 1.48
N VAL A 135 -8.06 1.76 0.41
CA VAL A 135 -8.63 1.69 -0.94
C VAL A 135 -8.37 0.31 -1.55
N TRP A 136 -9.36 -0.25 -2.23
CA TRP A 136 -9.24 -1.56 -2.85
C TRP A 136 -9.68 -1.57 -4.32
N PHE A 137 -8.71 -1.74 -5.22
CA PHE A 137 -8.95 -2.14 -6.61
C PHE A 137 -8.86 -3.66 -6.67
N VAL A 138 -9.98 -4.38 -6.90
CA VAL A 138 -10.04 -5.83 -6.68
C VAL A 138 -9.11 -6.63 -7.60
N GLY A 139 -9.13 -6.37 -8.91
CA GLY A 139 -8.36 -7.09 -9.92
C GLY A 139 -8.78 -6.68 -11.31
N HIS A 140 -7.84 -6.65 -12.26
CA HIS A 140 -8.09 -6.15 -13.62
C HIS A 140 -8.73 -4.75 -13.68
N CYS A 141 -8.45 -3.88 -12.71
CA CYS A 141 -8.95 -2.50 -12.75
C CYS A 141 -8.08 -1.64 -13.66
N ILE A 142 -8.69 -0.81 -14.50
CA ILE A 142 -7.98 0.19 -15.33
C ILE A 142 -8.38 1.56 -14.81
N VAL A 143 -7.41 2.33 -14.32
CA VAL A 143 -7.68 3.55 -13.55
C VAL A 143 -6.98 4.72 -14.22
N SER A 144 -7.77 5.71 -14.64
CA SER A 144 -7.28 7.02 -15.12
C SER A 144 -6.73 7.85 -13.94
N PRO A 145 -6.03 8.97 -14.21
CA PRO A 145 -5.56 9.87 -13.14
C PRO A 145 -6.73 10.45 -12.32
N ILE A 146 -6.89 9.99 -11.07
CA ILE A 146 -8.02 10.33 -10.19
C ILE A 146 -7.55 10.56 -8.75
N THR A 147 -8.48 11.08 -7.94
CA THR A 147 -8.44 10.97 -6.48
C THR A 147 -9.41 9.87 -6.02
N ALA A 148 -8.89 8.81 -5.41
CA ALA A 148 -9.68 7.79 -4.72
C ALA A 148 -9.63 8.04 -3.21
N GLN A 149 -10.74 8.48 -2.63
CA GLN A 149 -10.82 8.75 -1.19
C GLN A 149 -10.75 7.46 -0.37
N ASP A 150 -10.42 7.60 0.91
CA ASP A 150 -10.27 6.50 1.86
C ASP A 150 -11.44 5.50 1.78
N LYS A 151 -11.13 4.21 1.91
CA LYS A 151 -12.09 3.09 1.96
C LYS A 151 -12.88 2.85 0.68
N SER A 152 -12.66 3.62 -0.37
CA SER A 152 -13.32 3.41 -1.66
C SER A 152 -12.86 2.09 -2.32
N MET A 153 -13.72 1.51 -3.15
CA MET A 153 -13.47 0.20 -3.76
C MET A 153 -13.89 0.18 -5.22
N ALA A 154 -13.09 -0.43 -6.09
CA ALA A 154 -13.48 -0.75 -7.46
C ALA A 154 -13.50 -2.26 -7.65
N LEU A 155 -14.65 -2.81 -8.04
CA LEU A 155 -14.83 -4.23 -8.29
C LEU A 155 -14.00 -4.71 -9.50
N VAL A 156 -13.88 -6.03 -9.62
CA VAL A 156 -13.10 -6.67 -10.68
C VAL A 156 -13.47 -6.15 -12.07
N GLY A 157 -12.47 -5.87 -12.91
CA GLY A 157 -12.66 -5.43 -14.29
C GLY A 157 -13.19 -4.00 -14.45
N SER A 158 -13.21 -3.19 -13.40
CA SER A 158 -13.72 -1.82 -13.48
C SER A 158 -12.78 -0.90 -14.25
N VAL A 159 -13.34 -0.05 -15.11
CA VAL A 159 -12.61 1.02 -15.80
C VAL A 159 -12.96 2.35 -15.13
N VAL A 160 -12.12 2.79 -14.22
CA VAL A 160 -12.36 3.97 -13.39
C VAL A 160 -11.80 5.21 -14.10
N THR A 161 -12.70 6.11 -14.49
CA THR A 161 -12.37 7.32 -15.26
C THR A 161 -12.63 8.62 -14.48
N LYS A 162 -13.09 8.53 -13.23
CA LYS A 162 -13.47 9.64 -12.37
C LYS A 162 -13.12 9.34 -10.92
N ASP A 163 -13.01 10.38 -10.11
CA ASP A 163 -12.72 10.30 -8.68
C ASP A 163 -13.70 9.36 -7.96
N MET A 164 -13.20 8.68 -6.92
CA MET A 164 -13.96 7.75 -6.09
C MET A 164 -14.18 8.34 -4.71
N ASN A 165 -15.43 8.35 -4.27
CA ASN A 165 -15.85 8.90 -2.99
C ASN A 165 -15.55 7.95 -1.83
N TYR A 166 -15.45 8.52 -0.63
CA TYR A 166 -15.18 7.80 0.61
C TYR A 166 -16.13 6.61 0.78
N ASN A 167 -15.55 5.42 0.96
CA ASN A 167 -16.27 4.17 1.26
C ASN A 167 -17.35 3.77 0.21
N GLU A 168 -17.34 4.35 -0.99
CA GLU A 168 -18.21 3.93 -2.09
C GLU A 168 -17.58 2.78 -2.90
N ILE A 169 -18.44 1.93 -3.47
CA ILE A 169 -18.07 0.79 -4.29
C ILE A 169 -18.46 1.05 -5.75
N TYR A 170 -17.50 0.92 -6.65
CA TYR A 170 -17.62 1.20 -8.08
C TYR A 170 -17.54 -0.08 -8.90
N ALA A 171 -18.31 -0.15 -9.98
CA ALA A 171 -18.26 -1.27 -10.93
C ALA A 171 -18.55 -0.83 -12.36
N GLY A 172 -18.00 -1.57 -13.33
CA GLY A 172 -18.31 -1.44 -14.76
C GLY A 172 -17.30 -0.63 -15.56
N SER A 173 -17.62 -0.41 -16.85
CA SER A 173 -16.81 0.35 -17.80
C SER A 173 -17.70 1.30 -18.61
N PRO A 174 -17.66 2.62 -18.38
CA PRO A 174 -16.95 3.29 -17.28
C PRO A 174 -17.58 2.93 -15.93
N ALA A 175 -16.74 2.89 -14.89
CA ALA A 175 -17.16 2.52 -13.54
C ALA A 175 -18.10 3.56 -12.95
N LYS A 176 -19.17 3.08 -12.30
CA LYS A 176 -20.13 3.92 -11.57
C LYS A 176 -20.32 3.37 -10.16
N SER A 177 -20.64 4.24 -9.23
CA SER A 177 -21.00 3.83 -7.88
C SER A 177 -22.23 2.92 -7.91
N ILE A 178 -22.16 1.83 -7.15
CA ILE A 178 -23.25 0.86 -6.96
C ILE A 178 -23.56 0.65 -5.47
N SER A 179 -23.00 1.49 -4.58
CA SER A 179 -23.15 1.32 -3.14
C SER A 179 -24.60 1.35 -2.67
N GLU A 180 -25.49 2.11 -3.31
CA GLU A 180 -26.93 2.08 -2.99
C GLU A 180 -27.55 0.69 -3.16
N LYS A 181 -26.97 -0.18 -4.00
CA LYS A 181 -27.49 -1.52 -4.30
C LYS A 181 -26.90 -2.60 -3.42
N ILE A 182 -25.64 -2.45 -3.01
CA ILE A 182 -24.87 -3.51 -2.35
C ILE A 182 -24.31 -3.11 -0.97
N GLY A 183 -24.52 -1.86 -0.56
CA GLY A 183 -23.95 -1.29 0.64
C GLY A 183 -22.53 -0.76 0.45
N HIS A 184 -21.84 -0.60 1.58
CA HIS A 184 -20.48 -0.07 1.66
C HIS A 184 -19.49 -1.16 2.08
N GLN A 185 -18.22 -0.96 1.74
CA GLN A 185 -17.16 -1.89 2.10
C GLN A 185 -16.97 -1.95 3.62
N PHE A 186 -16.97 -0.78 4.27
CA PHE A 186 -16.77 -0.68 5.72
C PHE A 186 -18.03 -0.15 6.41
N VAL A 187 -18.26 -0.66 7.61
CA VAL A 187 -19.18 -0.08 8.60
C VAL A 187 -18.37 0.46 9.77
N GLU A 188 -18.98 1.36 10.54
CA GLU A 188 -18.39 1.82 11.77
C GLU A 188 -18.34 0.69 12.81
N VAL A 189 -17.23 0.59 13.53
CA VAL A 189 -17.03 -0.37 14.62
C VAL A 189 -16.47 0.39 15.81
N SER A 190 -17.09 0.22 16.97
CA SER A 190 -16.68 0.90 18.20
C SER A 190 -15.26 0.50 18.61
N VAL A 191 -14.57 1.37 19.36
CA VAL A 191 -13.23 1.07 19.90
C VAL A 191 -13.26 -0.17 20.80
N GLU A 192 -14.34 -0.35 21.57
CA GLU A 192 -14.50 -1.50 22.45
C GLU A 192 -14.67 -2.81 21.66
N ASP A 193 -15.50 -2.82 20.61
CA ASP A 193 -15.67 -4.02 19.76
C ASP A 193 -14.36 -4.38 19.03
N LYS A 194 -13.63 -3.37 18.55
CA LYS A 194 -12.28 -3.58 17.98
C LYS A 194 -11.33 -4.18 19.01
N TYR A 195 -11.35 -3.68 20.25
CA TYR A 195 -10.51 -4.18 21.34
C TYR A 195 -10.83 -5.63 21.67
N VAL A 196 -12.11 -5.96 21.89
CA VAL A 196 -12.57 -7.33 22.17
C VAL A 196 -12.15 -8.28 21.04
N LYS A 197 -12.33 -7.87 19.78
CA LYS A 197 -11.91 -8.66 18.61
C LYS A 197 -10.39 -8.88 18.57
N MET A 198 -9.60 -7.82 18.82
CA MET A 198 -8.13 -7.91 18.85
C MET A 198 -7.61 -8.76 20.02
N MET A 199 -8.25 -8.70 21.19
CA MET A 199 -7.94 -9.59 22.31
C MET A 199 -8.24 -11.05 21.96
N GLY A 200 -9.33 -11.32 21.23
CA GLY A 200 -9.63 -12.64 20.68
C GLY A 200 -8.56 -13.14 19.71
N PHE A 201 -8.07 -12.27 18.82
CA PHE A 201 -6.96 -12.58 17.91
C PHE A 201 -5.65 -12.87 18.65
N LEU A 202 -5.29 -12.04 19.65
CA LEU A 202 -4.10 -12.26 20.48
C LEU A 202 -4.18 -13.63 21.18
N LYS A 203 -5.32 -13.96 21.81
CA LYS A 203 -5.54 -15.25 22.47
C LYS A 203 -5.46 -16.44 21.51
N THR A 204 -5.93 -16.27 20.27
CA THR A 204 -5.90 -17.31 19.24
C THR A 204 -4.48 -17.55 18.72
N TRP A 205 -3.71 -16.47 18.58
CA TRP A 205 -2.33 -16.54 18.12
C TRP A 205 -1.39 -17.11 19.20
N ASP A 206 -1.40 -16.52 20.40
CA ASP A 206 -0.64 -16.99 21.56
C ASP A 206 -1.24 -16.41 22.86
N ASN A 207 -1.83 -17.27 23.69
CA ASN A 207 -2.43 -16.86 24.96
C ASN A 207 -1.40 -16.62 26.09
N THR A 208 -0.11 -16.85 25.82
CA THR A 208 0.99 -16.65 26.78
C THR A 208 1.87 -15.43 26.45
N ALA A 209 1.63 -14.77 25.31
CA ALA A 209 2.40 -13.63 24.85
C ALA A 209 2.32 -12.46 25.85
N LYS A 210 3.49 -12.06 26.37
CA LYS A 210 3.62 -10.91 27.30
C LYS A 210 4.17 -9.65 26.64
N SER A 211 4.83 -9.79 25.49
CA SER A 211 5.46 -8.69 24.76
C SER A 211 4.49 -7.95 23.83
N ILE A 212 3.25 -8.43 23.70
CA ILE A 212 2.22 -7.80 22.86
C ILE A 212 1.10 -7.30 23.78
N LYS A 213 0.76 -6.01 23.66
CA LYS A 213 -0.38 -5.41 24.36
C LYS A 213 -1.32 -4.75 23.39
N ILE A 214 -2.61 -5.06 23.53
CA ILE A 214 -3.68 -4.33 22.82
C ILE A 214 -4.14 -3.20 23.75
N VAL A 215 -4.29 -2.00 23.21
CA VAL A 215 -4.77 -0.82 23.94
C VAL A 215 -5.85 -0.11 23.16
N LYS A 216 -6.65 0.72 23.85
CA LYS A 216 -7.76 1.47 23.27
C LYS A 216 -7.40 2.93 22.99
N ASP A 217 -6.45 3.47 23.75
CA ASP A 217 -6.00 4.85 23.63
C ASP A 217 -4.47 4.97 23.55
N VAL A 218 -3.99 6.08 22.99
CA VAL A 218 -2.56 6.39 22.93
C VAL A 218 -1.97 6.64 24.32
N SER A 219 -2.78 7.12 25.28
CA SER A 219 -2.34 7.35 26.67
C SER A 219 -1.97 6.07 27.42
N GLU A 220 -2.41 4.91 26.94
CA GLU A 220 -2.06 3.59 27.50
C GLU A 220 -0.71 3.06 27.00
N ILE A 221 -0.09 3.75 26.04
CA ILE A 221 1.20 3.37 25.46
C ILE A 221 2.33 3.88 26.35
N ASP A 222 3.11 2.95 26.89
CA ASP A 222 4.39 3.26 27.52
C ASP A 222 5.49 3.26 26.45
N ILE A 223 5.85 4.46 25.99
CA ILE A 223 6.78 4.63 24.87
C ILE A 223 8.22 4.25 25.21
N GLU A 224 8.59 4.37 26.50
CA GLU A 224 9.91 4.03 27.02
C GLU A 224 10.09 2.51 27.15
N ASN A 225 8.99 1.77 27.27
CA ASN A 225 9.03 0.32 27.31
C ASN A 225 9.27 -0.27 25.91
N THR A 226 10.53 -0.56 25.62
CA THR A 226 10.98 -1.15 24.34
C THR A 226 10.75 -2.65 24.24
N GLU A 227 10.47 -3.32 25.36
CA GLU A 227 10.25 -4.78 25.42
C GLU A 227 8.82 -5.18 25.02
N VAL A 228 7.91 -4.20 24.96
CA VAL A 228 6.50 -4.41 24.64
C VAL A 228 6.11 -3.63 23.39
N SER A 229 5.39 -4.31 22.50
CA SER A 229 4.74 -3.72 21.33
C SER A 229 3.27 -3.48 21.64
N PHE A 230 2.88 -2.22 21.68
CA PHE A 230 1.52 -1.78 21.91
C PHE A 230 0.79 -1.61 20.58
N PHE A 231 -0.39 -2.21 20.44
CA PHE A 231 -1.28 -2.11 19.29
C PHE A 231 -2.53 -1.32 19.70
N ASN A 232 -2.66 -0.09 19.22
CA ASN A 232 -3.77 0.80 19.52
C ASN A 232 -4.89 0.63 18.51
N VAL A 233 -6.03 0.11 18.97
CA VAL A 233 -7.17 -0.22 18.10
C VAL A 233 -8.00 1.00 17.68
N SER A 234 -7.88 2.14 18.36
CA SER A 234 -8.67 3.34 18.02
C SER A 234 -8.26 3.92 16.67
N ASN A 235 -6.95 4.05 16.45
CA ASN A 235 -6.35 4.66 15.26
C ASN A 235 -5.55 3.67 14.40
N ARG A 236 -5.52 2.39 14.77
CA ARG A 236 -4.78 1.31 14.08
C ARG A 236 -3.28 1.61 13.97
N THR A 237 -2.67 2.13 15.03
CA THR A 237 -1.22 2.29 15.11
C THR A 237 -0.58 1.29 16.07
N TYR A 238 0.73 1.07 15.92
CA TYR A 238 1.49 0.26 16.88
C TYR A 238 2.89 0.83 17.13
N THR A 239 3.45 0.53 18.30
CA THR A 239 4.86 0.84 18.59
C THR A 239 5.75 -0.20 17.94
N LYS A 240 6.53 0.22 16.94
CA LYS A 240 7.44 -0.66 16.22
C LYS A 240 8.71 -0.93 17.04
N ARG A 241 8.83 -2.14 17.57
CA ARG A 241 10.00 -2.66 18.31
C ARG A 241 10.82 -3.65 17.50
N GLY A 242 10.21 -4.28 16.49
CA GLY A 242 10.90 -5.23 15.61
C GLY A 242 11.28 -6.56 16.29
N SER A 243 10.62 -6.91 17.40
CA SER A 243 10.79 -8.20 18.06
C SER A 243 10.20 -9.33 17.22
N THR A 244 10.67 -10.58 17.41
CA THR A 244 10.12 -11.74 16.69
C THR A 244 8.62 -11.91 16.94
N GLN A 245 8.18 -11.76 18.20
CA GLN A 245 6.77 -11.86 18.57
C GLN A 245 5.92 -10.76 17.91
N GLU A 246 6.42 -9.52 17.81
CA GLU A 246 5.72 -8.44 17.11
C GLU A 246 5.53 -8.77 15.63
N VAL A 247 6.61 -9.18 14.95
CA VAL A 247 6.57 -9.50 13.52
C VAL A 247 5.66 -10.69 13.24
N ASP A 248 5.73 -11.74 14.07
CA ASP A 248 4.90 -12.94 13.92
C ASP A 248 3.42 -12.65 14.20
N PHE A 249 3.11 -11.80 15.19
CA PHE A 249 1.74 -11.37 15.44
C PHE A 249 1.20 -10.51 14.29
N MET A 250 1.99 -9.55 13.78
CA MET A 250 1.57 -8.76 12.61
C MET A 250 1.32 -9.66 11.39
N LYS A 251 2.19 -10.65 11.13
CA LYS A 251 2.00 -11.64 10.05
C LYS A 251 0.74 -12.49 10.25
N PHE A 252 0.39 -12.84 11.49
CA PHE A 252 -0.85 -13.55 11.79
C PHE A 252 -2.10 -12.70 11.48
N LEU A 253 -2.04 -11.40 11.77
CA LEU A 253 -3.12 -10.46 11.50
C LEU A 253 -3.31 -10.19 10.00
N LEU A 254 -2.21 -10.03 9.27
CA LEU A 254 -2.23 -9.73 7.85
C LEU A 254 -2.61 -10.96 7.00
N PRO A 255 -3.32 -10.77 5.87
CA PRO A 255 -3.80 -9.49 5.36
C PRO A 255 -5.21 -9.10 5.85
N ASP A 256 -6.00 -10.05 6.38
CA ASP A 256 -7.45 -9.98 6.42
C ASP A 256 -8.06 -9.70 7.80
N LYS A 257 -7.33 -9.94 8.89
CA LYS A 257 -7.89 -9.85 10.25
C LYS A 257 -7.83 -8.43 10.80
N ALA A 258 -6.65 -7.83 10.76
CA ALA A 258 -6.40 -6.44 11.13
C ALA A 258 -5.11 -5.93 10.48
N LYS A 259 -5.00 -4.61 10.33
CA LYS A 259 -3.81 -3.95 9.79
C LYS A 259 -3.48 -2.74 10.64
N PHE A 260 -2.22 -2.62 11.04
CA PHE A 260 -1.71 -1.52 11.85
C PHE A 260 -0.50 -0.88 11.17
N VAL A 261 -0.30 0.41 11.42
CA VAL A 261 0.83 1.18 10.90
C VAL A 261 1.71 1.66 12.05
N PRO A 262 3.03 1.78 11.87
CA PRO A 262 3.90 2.25 12.94
C PRO A 262 3.52 3.68 13.35
N ILE A 263 3.66 4.00 14.63
CA ILE A 263 3.61 5.40 15.09
C ILE A 263 4.85 6.11 14.53
N ASN A 264 4.66 7.23 13.85
CA ASN A 264 5.75 8.14 13.53
C ASN A 264 6.12 8.87 14.82
N LEU A 265 7.18 8.41 15.48
CA LEU A 265 7.78 9.08 16.64
C LEU A 265 8.89 10.03 16.17
#